data_AF-H6QVJ8-F1
#
_entry.id   AF-H6QVJ8-F1
#
_cell.length_a   1.000
_cell.length_b   1.000
_cell.length_c   1.000
_cell.angle_alpha   90.00
_cell.angle_beta   90.00
_cell.angle_gamma   90.00
#
_symmetry.space_group_name_H-M   'P 1'
#
loop_
_entity.id
_entity.type
_entity.pdbx_description
1 polymer ?
#
loop_
_entity_poly.entity_id
_entity_poly.type
_entity_poly.pdbx_seq_one_letter_code
_entity_poly.pdbx_strand_id
1 'polypeptide(L)'
;MNVLYNYSTVKGFQNILQHVITATHKLLLNELEKPVLVAFTKPLELKPSLESIFKSLSKEDVEWREDFFQKFYGTLATPPIVFAQLKGLPEDEIHIRTALGNHADFIDSLPAKDEHELWEASSDLGRFAKRLDEIERRFIKENKDLTRLKDFRDQAVHPDAVVERPFVENLYQQGIIDDAIRQELNPSGGLSRANFLKALGKQEDFVRRIMKKLQYNLSDKLDASEGKSGEIAVRTTERLAQFQIKQLNAEAKSIYVTPGLFADPPSYNFDKALEVYQPDNIKKLANRLENKELFTKAYIEALFSPKSPVVGYKSKMDEFLSQIKIPQSGHLMDPINKEGITNQLRDFDERLSAIYLKPLEIRDSRLDRTPYARLTDHARENLNKIAHDIYSRRQELDKLLSIKTTWEAEIEKFEQEHLLQIPQMLKIMESSLHDTNAYEIASRSSAQANSLSQRLARFFLSWGKKSETSYKKSRKNNRFR
;
A
#
# COMPACT_ATOMS: atom_id res chain seq x y z
N MET A 1 25.61 -22.20 -3.55
CA MET A 1 26.00 -21.25 -4.62
C MET A 1 24.94 -21.13 -5.74
N ASN A 2 24.25 -22.21 -6.14
CA ASN A 2 23.27 -22.22 -7.23
C ASN A 2 22.00 -21.36 -6.97
N VAL A 3 21.50 -21.29 -5.72
CA VAL A 3 20.27 -20.53 -5.38
C VAL A 3 20.43 -19.01 -5.54
N LEU A 4 21.56 -18.44 -5.12
CA LEU A 4 21.87 -17.01 -5.26
C LEU A 4 22.01 -16.61 -6.74
N TYR A 5 22.62 -17.49 -7.54
CA TYR A 5 22.74 -17.31 -8.99
C TYR A 5 21.37 -17.32 -9.68
N ASN A 6 20.50 -18.29 -9.36
CA ASN A 6 19.15 -18.37 -9.93
C ASN A 6 18.30 -17.15 -9.51
N TYR A 7 18.44 -16.71 -8.26
CA TYR A 7 17.79 -15.49 -7.77
C TYR A 7 18.23 -14.24 -8.54
N SER A 8 19.54 -14.04 -8.70
CA SER A 8 20.10 -12.90 -9.45
C SER A 8 19.66 -12.93 -10.91
N THR A 9 19.61 -14.12 -11.52
CA THR A 9 19.16 -14.33 -12.89
C THR A 9 17.69 -13.94 -13.08
N VAL A 10 16.81 -14.33 -12.13
CA VAL A 10 15.41 -13.90 -12.13
C VAL A 10 15.26 -12.39 -11.92
N LYS A 11 16.07 -11.79 -11.05
CA LYS A 11 16.07 -10.34 -10.86
C LYS A 11 16.46 -9.58 -12.11
N GLY A 12 17.49 -10.05 -12.83
CA GLY A 12 17.87 -9.51 -14.14
C GLY A 12 16.72 -9.59 -15.15
N PHE A 13 16.04 -10.74 -15.21
CA PHE A 13 14.85 -10.90 -16.06
C PHE A 13 13.71 -9.96 -15.68
N GLN A 14 13.40 -9.81 -14.39
CA GLN A 14 12.36 -8.89 -13.90
C GLN A 14 12.63 -7.44 -14.30
N ASN A 15 13.89 -7.00 -14.30
CA ASN A 15 14.27 -5.66 -14.75
C ASN A 15 14.01 -5.48 -16.25
N ILE A 16 14.36 -6.47 -17.07
CA ILE A 16 14.04 -6.45 -18.52
C ILE A 16 12.52 -6.45 -18.74
N LEU A 17 11.80 -7.27 -17.99
CA LEU A 17 10.35 -7.40 -18.07
C LEU A 17 9.65 -6.06 -17.77
N GLN A 18 10.19 -5.24 -16.87
CA GLN A 18 9.63 -3.92 -16.57
C GLN A 18 9.59 -2.97 -17.79
N HIS A 19 10.60 -3.04 -18.67
CA HIS A 19 10.60 -2.29 -19.93
C HIS A 19 9.53 -2.81 -20.89
N VAL A 20 9.39 -4.14 -20.97
CA VAL A 20 8.35 -4.79 -21.78
C VAL A 20 6.96 -4.38 -21.28
N ILE A 21 6.70 -4.48 -19.97
CA ILE A 21 5.43 -4.08 -19.33
C ILE A 21 5.08 -2.63 -19.66
N THR A 22 6.06 -1.72 -19.60
CA THR A 22 5.85 -0.30 -19.92
C THR A 22 5.46 -0.10 -21.39
N ALA A 23 6.11 -0.80 -22.31
CA ALA A 23 5.78 -0.75 -23.73
C ALA A 23 4.40 -1.38 -24.02
N THR A 24 4.10 -2.52 -23.38
CA THR A 24 2.80 -3.19 -23.48
C THR A 24 1.67 -2.32 -22.95
N HIS A 25 1.86 -1.62 -21.84
CA HIS A 25 0.84 -0.72 -21.29
C HIS A 25 0.51 0.41 -22.27
N LYS A 26 1.52 1.02 -22.90
CA LYS A 26 1.31 2.03 -23.95
C LYS A 26 0.56 1.46 -25.16
N LEU A 27 0.90 0.25 -25.59
CA LEU A 27 0.18 -0.42 -26.68
C LEU A 27 -1.28 -0.68 -26.31
N LEU A 28 -1.55 -1.21 -25.11
CA LEU A 28 -2.90 -1.46 -24.61
C LEU A 28 -3.74 -0.20 -24.57
N LEU A 29 -3.21 0.92 -24.06
CA LEU A 29 -3.92 2.19 -24.04
C LEU A 29 -4.37 2.62 -25.45
N ASN A 30 -3.45 2.58 -26.41
CA ASN A 30 -3.75 2.95 -27.80
C ASN A 30 -4.79 2.04 -28.44
N GLU A 31 -4.73 0.72 -28.17
CA GLU A 31 -5.66 -0.25 -28.74
C GLU A 31 -7.05 -0.21 -28.06
N LEU A 32 -7.12 0.18 -26.77
CA LEU A 32 -8.37 0.27 -26.01
C LEU A 32 -9.12 1.58 -26.22
N GLU A 33 -8.46 2.67 -26.61
CA GLU A 33 -9.04 4.01 -26.71
C GLU A 33 -10.31 4.03 -27.58
N LYS A 34 -10.19 3.58 -28.84
CA LYS A 34 -11.32 3.59 -29.78
C LYS A 34 -12.44 2.63 -29.36
N PRO A 35 -12.18 1.36 -28.99
CA PRO A 35 -13.22 0.45 -28.52
C PRO A 35 -13.98 0.96 -27.28
N VAL A 36 -13.29 1.56 -26.30
CA VAL A 36 -13.94 2.15 -25.12
C VAL A 36 -14.82 3.34 -25.51
N LEU A 37 -14.31 4.27 -26.33
CA LEU A 37 -15.11 5.40 -26.82
C LEU A 37 -16.39 4.94 -27.53
N VAL A 38 -16.30 3.89 -28.35
CA VAL A 38 -17.48 3.31 -29.01
C VAL A 38 -18.47 2.73 -27.99
N ALA A 39 -18.00 2.04 -26.95
CA ALA A 39 -18.90 1.53 -25.90
C ALA A 39 -19.71 2.64 -25.22
N PHE A 40 -19.10 3.81 -25.00
CA PHE A 40 -19.75 4.99 -24.40
C PHE A 40 -20.76 5.70 -25.33
N THR A 41 -20.82 5.35 -26.62
CA THR A 41 -21.86 5.88 -27.53
C THR A 41 -23.22 5.22 -27.34
N LYS A 42 -23.28 4.11 -26.60
CA LYS A 42 -24.51 3.37 -26.29
C LYS A 42 -24.78 3.41 -24.78
N PRO A 43 -26.04 3.26 -24.35
CA PRO A 43 -26.35 3.04 -22.94
C PRO A 43 -25.56 1.83 -22.41
N LEU A 44 -24.83 2.02 -21.31
CA LEU A 44 -24.00 0.98 -20.73
C LEU A 44 -24.86 0.05 -19.85
N GLU A 45 -24.99 -1.21 -20.24
CA GLU A 45 -25.71 -2.24 -19.47
C GLU A 45 -24.83 -2.82 -18.33
N LEU A 46 -24.55 -2.02 -17.30
CA LEU A 46 -23.59 -2.37 -16.25
C LEU A 46 -24.19 -3.16 -15.07
N LYS A 47 -25.50 -3.03 -14.81
CA LYS A 47 -26.17 -3.64 -13.65
C LYS A 47 -26.01 -5.18 -13.58
N PRO A 48 -26.21 -5.95 -14.67
CA PRO A 48 -26.04 -7.39 -14.61
C PRO A 48 -24.60 -7.80 -14.24
N SER A 49 -23.61 -7.08 -14.77
CA SER A 49 -22.21 -7.32 -14.44
C SER A 49 -21.87 -6.91 -13.01
N LEU A 50 -22.40 -5.80 -12.51
CA LEU A 50 -22.27 -5.39 -11.11
C LEU A 50 -22.84 -6.47 -10.17
N GLU A 51 -24.01 -7.01 -10.48
CA GLU A 51 -24.58 -8.11 -9.70
C GLU A 51 -23.72 -9.37 -9.70
N SER A 52 -23.19 -9.75 -10.87
CA SER A 52 -22.28 -10.89 -11.00
C SER A 52 -21.02 -10.69 -10.14
N ILE A 53 -20.39 -9.51 -10.25
CA ILE A 53 -19.21 -9.14 -9.46
C ILE A 53 -19.50 -9.25 -7.97
N PHE A 54 -20.66 -8.79 -7.47
CA PHE A 54 -20.99 -8.86 -6.04
C PHE A 54 -21.39 -10.25 -5.54
N LYS A 55 -21.88 -11.14 -6.42
CA LYS A 55 -22.20 -12.53 -6.10
C LYS A 55 -20.98 -13.46 -6.17
N SER A 56 -19.94 -13.08 -6.90
CA SER A 56 -18.76 -13.90 -7.11
C SER A 56 -17.97 -14.16 -5.82
N LEU A 57 -17.56 -15.42 -5.63
CA LEU A 57 -16.67 -15.84 -4.54
C LEU A 57 -15.22 -15.96 -4.99
N SER A 58 -14.90 -15.51 -6.21
CA SER A 58 -13.52 -15.50 -6.69
C SER A 58 -12.68 -14.58 -5.79
N LYS A 59 -11.43 -14.97 -5.54
CA LYS A 59 -10.50 -14.17 -4.73
C LYS A 59 -10.31 -12.76 -5.31
N GLU A 60 -10.23 -12.65 -6.63
CA GLU A 60 -10.07 -11.37 -7.34
C GLU A 60 -11.28 -10.44 -7.13
N ASP A 61 -12.50 -10.97 -7.20
CA ASP A 61 -13.70 -10.15 -6.99
C ASP A 61 -13.86 -9.76 -5.52
N VAL A 62 -13.54 -10.65 -4.58
CA VAL A 62 -13.54 -10.35 -3.15
C VAL A 62 -12.56 -9.21 -2.85
N GLU A 63 -11.30 -9.35 -3.26
CA GLU A 63 -10.25 -8.33 -3.05
C GLU A 63 -10.63 -6.99 -3.70
N TRP A 64 -11.17 -7.02 -4.93
CA TRP A 64 -11.62 -5.81 -5.60
C TRP A 64 -12.75 -5.10 -4.85
N ARG A 65 -13.76 -5.83 -4.36
CA ARG A 65 -14.88 -5.23 -3.63
C ARG A 65 -14.44 -4.63 -2.30
N GLU A 66 -13.50 -5.27 -1.59
CA GLU A 66 -12.97 -4.75 -0.33
C GLU A 66 -12.11 -3.50 -0.54
N ASP A 67 -11.22 -3.51 -1.53
CA ASP A 67 -10.41 -2.34 -1.92
C ASP A 67 -11.30 -1.19 -2.40
N PHE A 68 -12.34 -1.50 -3.19
CA PHE A 68 -13.29 -0.51 -3.64
C PHE A 68 -14.14 0.05 -2.49
N PHE A 69 -14.57 -0.79 -1.53
CA PHE A 69 -15.27 -0.34 -0.32
C PHE A 69 -14.44 0.71 0.44
N GLN A 70 -13.15 0.45 0.65
CA GLN A 70 -12.23 1.37 1.30
C GLN A 70 -12.15 2.71 0.57
N LYS A 71 -11.98 2.69 -0.76
CA LYS A 71 -11.92 3.90 -1.60
C LYS A 71 -13.22 4.68 -1.62
N PHE A 72 -14.36 3.99 -1.73
CA PHE A 72 -15.67 4.60 -1.85
C PHE A 72 -16.07 5.36 -0.58
N TYR A 73 -15.77 4.79 0.59
CA TYR A 73 -16.08 5.41 1.89
C TYR A 73 -14.92 6.22 2.48
N GLY A 74 -13.75 6.25 1.83
CA GLY A 74 -12.57 6.96 2.33
C GLY A 74 -12.05 6.40 3.65
N THR A 75 -12.05 5.07 3.80
CA THR A 75 -11.64 4.36 5.02
C THR A 75 -10.50 3.38 4.75
N LEU A 76 -9.67 3.13 5.76
CA LEU A 76 -8.64 2.09 5.72
C LEU A 76 -9.18 0.72 6.18
N ALA A 77 -10.40 0.66 6.71
CA ALA A 77 -11.00 -0.59 7.19
C ALA A 77 -11.70 -1.35 6.05
N THR A 78 -11.37 -2.63 5.88
CA THR A 78 -12.20 -3.55 5.08
C THR A 78 -13.47 -3.91 5.85
N PRO A 79 -14.53 -4.41 5.18
CA PRO A 79 -15.76 -4.82 5.85
C PRO A 79 -15.57 -5.76 7.07
N PRO A 80 -14.68 -6.78 7.01
CA PRO A 80 -14.37 -7.60 8.20
C PRO A 80 -13.71 -6.81 9.33
N ILE A 81 -12.84 -5.83 9.01
CA ILE A 81 -12.20 -4.97 10.02
C ILE A 81 -13.23 -4.07 10.69
N VAL A 82 -14.21 -3.54 9.94
CA VAL A 82 -15.32 -2.75 10.53
C VAL A 82 -16.09 -3.58 11.55
N PHE A 83 -16.40 -4.85 11.23
CA PHE A 83 -17.03 -5.77 12.18
C PHE A 83 -16.17 -6.01 13.42
N ALA A 84 -14.87 -6.27 13.25
CA ALA A 84 -13.94 -6.48 14.35
C ALA A 84 -13.85 -5.24 15.27
N GLN A 85 -13.83 -4.04 14.67
CA GLN A 85 -13.84 -2.77 15.41
C GLN A 85 -15.15 -2.56 16.19
N LEU A 86 -16.29 -2.93 15.61
CA LEU A 86 -17.59 -2.88 16.29
C LEU A 86 -17.63 -3.86 17.47
N LYS A 87 -17.18 -5.10 17.26
CA LYS A 87 -17.07 -6.12 18.31
C LYS A 87 -16.16 -5.67 19.47
N GLY A 88 -15.23 -4.75 19.20
CA GLY A 88 -14.12 -4.36 20.06
C GLY A 88 -14.23 -3.04 20.85
N LEU A 89 -15.39 -2.40 21.05
CA LEU A 89 -15.47 -1.18 21.89
C LEU A 89 -16.14 -1.41 23.26
N PRO A 90 -15.54 -0.96 24.39
CA PRO A 90 -14.25 -0.25 24.52
C PRO A 90 -13.07 -1.24 24.62
N GLU A 91 -11.87 -0.79 24.23
CA GLU A 91 -10.63 -1.28 24.83
C GLU A 91 -10.80 -1.06 26.33
N ASP A 92 -10.69 -2.10 27.16
CA ASP A 92 -10.90 -2.02 28.61
C ASP A 92 -10.16 -0.80 29.20
N GLU A 93 -9.02 -0.46 28.60
CA GLU A 93 -8.26 0.76 28.85
C GLU A 93 -9.01 2.08 28.72
N ILE A 94 -9.75 2.32 27.64
CA ILE A 94 -10.51 3.57 27.45
C ILE A 94 -11.63 3.66 28.50
N HIS A 95 -12.24 2.53 28.83
CA HIS A 95 -13.31 2.50 29.81
C HIS A 95 -12.81 2.74 31.23
N ILE A 96 -11.76 2.02 31.62
CA ILE A 96 -11.09 2.18 32.91
C ILE A 96 -10.60 3.62 33.09
N ARG A 97 -10.00 4.22 32.04
CA ARG A 97 -9.55 5.62 32.07
C ARG A 97 -10.70 6.63 32.16
N THR A 98 -11.83 6.34 31.53
CA THR A 98 -13.03 7.16 31.65
C THR A 98 -13.61 7.08 33.06
N ALA A 99 -13.66 5.89 33.66
CA ALA A 99 -14.07 5.72 35.05
C ALA A 99 -13.11 6.44 36.02
N LEU A 100 -11.79 6.36 35.79
CA LEU A 100 -10.78 7.10 36.56
C LEU A 100 -11.01 8.62 36.52
N GLY A 101 -11.41 9.16 35.36
CA GLY A 101 -11.77 10.57 35.23
C GLY A 101 -13.09 10.95 35.90
N ASN A 102 -14.13 10.12 35.78
CA ASN A 102 -15.44 10.39 36.37
C ASN A 102 -15.45 10.31 37.91
N HIS A 103 -14.53 9.54 38.48
CA HIS A 103 -14.36 9.36 39.91
C HIS A 103 -13.13 10.08 40.46
N ALA A 104 -12.65 11.14 39.79
CA ALA A 104 -11.43 11.87 40.18
C ALA A 104 -11.41 12.24 41.68
N ASP A 105 -12.51 12.74 42.24
CA ASP A 105 -12.61 13.08 43.67
C ASP A 105 -12.38 11.88 44.61
N PHE A 106 -12.81 10.68 44.19
CA PHE A 106 -12.54 9.45 44.93
C PHE A 106 -11.09 9.01 44.73
N ILE A 107 -10.56 9.10 43.51
CA ILE A 107 -9.19 8.73 43.18
C ILE A 107 -8.17 9.61 43.92
N ASP A 108 -8.39 10.93 43.95
CA ASP A 108 -7.56 11.91 44.67
C ASP A 108 -7.59 11.70 46.19
N SER A 109 -8.63 11.03 46.71
CA SER A 109 -8.75 10.68 48.13
C SER A 109 -7.98 9.41 48.53
N LEU A 110 -7.51 8.64 47.54
CA LEU A 110 -6.69 7.46 47.78
C LEU A 110 -5.26 7.85 48.18
N PRO A 111 -4.52 6.98 48.88
CA PRO A 111 -3.09 7.16 49.05
C PRO A 111 -2.41 7.28 47.67
N ALA A 112 -1.46 8.20 47.51
CA ALA A 112 -0.78 8.47 46.23
C ALA A 112 -0.21 7.21 45.54
N LYS A 113 0.18 6.20 46.33
CA LYS A 113 0.61 4.90 45.82
C LYS A 113 -0.50 4.13 45.11
N ASP A 114 -1.71 4.12 45.68
CA ASP A 114 -2.86 3.39 45.15
C ASP A 114 -3.42 4.08 43.90
N GLU A 115 -3.46 5.42 43.90
CA GLU A 115 -3.76 6.21 42.71
C GLU A 115 -2.81 5.86 41.56
N HIS A 116 -1.50 5.93 41.80
CA HIS A 116 -0.49 5.63 40.79
C HIS A 116 -0.60 4.20 40.25
N GLU A 117 -0.76 3.20 41.13
CA GLU A 117 -0.89 1.80 40.75
C GLU A 117 -2.18 1.51 39.96
N LEU A 118 -3.29 2.23 40.23
CA LEU A 118 -4.51 2.15 39.43
C LEU A 118 -4.32 2.74 38.03
N TRP A 119 -3.64 3.88 37.92
CA TRP A 119 -3.31 4.49 36.62
C TRP A 119 -2.37 3.62 35.78
N GLU A 120 -1.35 3.00 36.38
CA GLU A 120 -0.47 2.04 35.69
C GLU A 120 -1.21 0.78 35.24
N ALA A 121 -2.12 0.26 36.07
CA ALA A 121 -2.90 -0.92 35.74
C ALA A 121 -4.02 -0.65 34.71
N SER A 122 -4.29 0.62 34.38
CA SER A 122 -5.43 1.02 33.55
C SER A 122 -5.42 0.45 32.13
N SER A 123 -4.31 -0.07 31.62
CA SER A 123 -4.22 -0.69 30.29
C SER A 123 -4.58 -2.17 30.26
N ASP A 124 -4.85 -2.81 31.41
CA ASP A 124 -5.12 -4.25 31.52
C ASP A 124 -6.22 -4.50 32.56
N LEU A 125 -7.38 -5.00 32.11
CA LEU A 125 -8.54 -5.23 32.97
C LEU A 125 -8.26 -6.19 34.13
N GLY A 126 -7.48 -7.25 33.89
CA GLY A 126 -7.17 -8.25 34.92
C GLY A 126 -6.25 -7.69 36.00
N ARG A 127 -5.23 -6.91 35.61
CA ARG A 127 -4.35 -6.20 36.55
C ARG A 127 -5.13 -5.13 37.30
N PHE A 128 -5.98 -4.37 36.61
CA PHE A 128 -6.78 -3.31 37.21
C PHE A 128 -7.78 -3.86 38.25
N ALA A 129 -8.54 -4.90 37.91
CA ALA A 129 -9.45 -5.55 38.83
C ALA A 129 -8.73 -6.09 40.08
N LYS A 130 -7.54 -6.68 39.91
CA LYS A 130 -6.73 -7.17 41.03
C LYS A 130 -6.26 -6.04 41.96
N ARG A 131 -5.93 -4.87 41.42
CA ARG A 131 -5.60 -3.68 42.23
C ARG A 131 -6.81 -3.17 43.01
N LEU A 132 -7.99 -3.19 42.41
CA LEU A 132 -9.22 -2.87 43.13
C LEU A 132 -9.49 -3.86 44.28
N ASP A 133 -9.25 -5.16 44.09
CA ASP A 133 -9.36 -6.16 45.16
C ASP A 133 -8.36 -5.93 46.31
N GLU A 134 -7.17 -5.40 46.02
CA GLU A 134 -6.16 -5.05 47.02
C GLU A 134 -6.58 -3.81 47.84
N ILE A 135 -7.13 -2.80 47.18
CA ILE A 135 -7.67 -1.59 47.82
C ILE A 135 -8.88 -1.94 48.69
N GLU A 136 -9.82 -2.74 48.16
CA GLU A 136 -11.01 -3.18 48.89
C GLU A 136 -10.66 -3.93 50.17
N ARG A 137 -9.71 -4.87 50.10
CA ARG A 137 -9.22 -5.60 51.29
C ARG A 137 -8.63 -4.68 52.35
N ARG A 138 -7.90 -3.63 51.96
CA ARG A 138 -7.39 -2.62 52.91
C ARG A 138 -8.50 -1.80 53.52
N PHE A 139 -9.45 -1.32 52.72
CA PHE A 139 -10.59 -0.53 53.20
C PHE A 139 -11.43 -1.31 54.22
N ILE A 140 -11.67 -2.61 53.97
CA ILE A 140 -12.34 -3.49 54.93
C ILE A 140 -11.57 -3.56 56.25
N LYS A 141 -10.24 -3.76 56.19
CA LYS A 141 -9.39 -3.85 57.38
C LYS A 141 -9.32 -2.53 58.16
N GLU A 142 -9.41 -1.41 57.46
CA GLU A 142 -9.41 -0.05 58.03
C GLU A 142 -10.81 0.44 58.43
N ASN A 143 -11.84 -0.39 58.26
CA ASN A 143 -13.24 -0.06 58.56
C ASN A 143 -13.74 1.21 57.82
N LYS A 144 -13.28 1.40 56.58
CA LYS A 144 -13.67 2.51 55.70
C LYS A 144 -14.96 2.21 54.92
N ASP A 145 -15.68 3.26 54.55
CA ASP A 145 -16.84 3.15 53.68
C ASP A 145 -16.44 2.68 52.27
N LEU A 146 -17.09 1.61 51.80
CA LEU A 146 -16.84 0.99 50.51
C LEU A 146 -17.76 1.51 49.40
N THR A 147 -18.73 2.35 49.72
CA THR A 147 -19.77 2.78 48.77
C THR A 147 -19.17 3.39 47.50
N ARG A 148 -18.23 4.33 47.66
CA ARG A 148 -17.55 4.99 46.52
C ARG A 148 -16.65 4.05 45.73
N LEU A 149 -15.99 3.11 46.41
CA LEU A 149 -15.12 2.11 45.76
C LEU A 149 -15.94 1.13 44.92
N LYS A 150 -17.12 0.72 45.41
CA LYS A 150 -18.01 -0.19 44.68
C LYS A 150 -18.61 0.48 43.45
N ASP A 151 -19.08 1.72 43.58
CA ASP A 151 -19.61 2.50 42.45
C ASP A 151 -18.55 2.72 41.36
N PHE A 152 -17.32 3.05 41.77
CA PHE A 152 -16.17 3.12 40.86
C PHE A 152 -15.86 1.78 40.18
N ARG A 153 -15.85 0.68 40.95
CA ARG A 153 -15.58 -0.68 40.45
C ARG A 153 -16.64 -1.11 39.43
N ASP A 154 -17.91 -0.87 39.70
CA ASP A 154 -19.00 -1.21 38.79
C ASP A 154 -18.86 -0.45 37.47
N GLN A 155 -18.52 0.83 37.53
CA GLN A 155 -18.27 1.63 36.32
C GLN A 155 -16.97 1.28 35.58
N ALA A 156 -15.94 0.73 36.25
CA ALA A 156 -14.65 0.45 35.62
C ALA A 156 -14.48 -1.00 35.14
N VAL A 157 -15.14 -1.96 35.80
CA VAL A 157 -14.93 -3.41 35.61
C VAL A 157 -16.19 -4.12 35.10
N HIS A 158 -17.39 -3.58 35.35
CA HIS A 158 -18.67 -4.22 35.01
C HIS A 158 -19.51 -3.32 34.06
N PRO A 159 -19.16 -3.26 32.76
CA PRO A 159 -19.70 -2.29 31.80
C PRO A 159 -21.12 -2.60 31.31
N ASP A 160 -22.01 -3.12 32.17
CA ASP A 160 -23.43 -3.28 31.83
C ASP A 160 -24.18 -1.94 31.74
N ALA A 161 -23.47 -0.83 31.94
CA ALA A 161 -23.96 0.50 31.61
C ALA A 161 -24.41 0.54 30.14
N VAL A 162 -25.65 1.01 29.95
CA VAL A 162 -26.23 1.23 28.63
C VAL A 162 -25.58 2.50 28.08
N VAL A 163 -24.65 2.36 27.12
CA VAL A 163 -23.89 3.49 26.57
C VAL A 163 -24.16 3.62 25.08
N GLU A 164 -24.33 4.86 24.62
CA GLU A 164 -24.29 5.15 23.19
C GLU A 164 -22.88 4.90 22.65
N ARG A 165 -22.78 4.43 21.41
CA ARG A 165 -21.51 4.02 20.77
C ARG A 165 -21.15 4.99 19.65
N PRO A 166 -20.26 5.97 19.90
CA PRO A 166 -19.89 6.99 18.91
C PRO A 166 -19.34 6.41 17.60
N PHE A 167 -18.72 5.23 17.66
CA PHE A 167 -18.21 4.57 16.45
C PHE A 167 -19.33 4.11 15.52
N VAL A 168 -20.47 3.64 16.05
CA VAL A 168 -21.66 3.30 15.24
C VAL A 168 -22.17 4.56 14.54
N GLU A 169 -22.27 5.66 15.27
CA GLU A 169 -22.69 6.95 14.71
C GLU A 169 -21.72 7.42 13.62
N ASN A 170 -20.40 7.28 13.82
CA ASN A 170 -19.41 7.60 12.78
C ASN A 170 -19.62 6.77 11.50
N LEU A 171 -19.83 5.45 11.62
CA LEU A 171 -20.12 4.60 10.45
C LEU A 171 -21.40 5.03 9.72
N TYR A 172 -22.41 5.51 10.45
CA TYR A 172 -23.64 6.04 9.87
C TYR A 172 -23.39 7.36 9.13
N GLN A 173 -22.68 8.31 9.76
CA GLN A 173 -22.31 9.59 9.15
C GLN A 173 -21.40 9.42 7.91
N GLN A 174 -20.56 8.38 7.89
CA GLN A 174 -19.78 7.98 6.71
C GLN A 174 -20.62 7.28 5.62
N GLY A 175 -21.88 6.92 5.93
CA GLY A 175 -22.77 6.19 5.03
C GLY A 175 -22.45 4.71 4.87
N ILE A 176 -21.52 4.16 5.67
CA ILE A 176 -21.12 2.74 5.65
C ILE A 176 -22.28 1.85 6.10
N ILE A 177 -23.00 2.28 7.15
CA ILE A 177 -24.22 1.63 7.63
C ILE A 177 -25.44 2.51 7.34
N ASP A 178 -26.63 1.92 7.29
CA ASP A 178 -27.90 2.66 7.16
C ASP A 178 -28.49 2.98 8.55
N ASP A 179 -29.57 3.77 8.55
CA ASP A 179 -30.24 4.15 9.79
C ASP A 179 -30.83 2.92 10.51
N ALA A 180 -31.23 1.88 9.79
CA ALA A 180 -31.72 0.65 10.39
C ALA A 180 -30.62 -0.07 11.20
N ILE A 181 -29.42 -0.25 10.64
CA ILE A 181 -28.26 -0.79 11.36
C ILE A 181 -27.85 0.14 12.51
N ARG A 182 -27.88 1.46 12.30
CA ARG A 182 -27.58 2.45 13.35
C ARG A 182 -28.53 2.29 14.54
N GLN A 183 -29.84 2.25 14.32
CA GLN A 183 -30.84 2.10 15.37
C GLN A 183 -30.75 0.74 16.06
N GLU A 184 -30.40 -0.32 15.33
CA GLU A 184 -30.19 -1.67 15.88
C GLU A 184 -28.94 -1.74 16.79
N LEU A 185 -27.86 -1.03 16.42
CA LEU A 185 -26.58 -1.07 17.14
C LEU A 185 -26.39 0.07 18.15
N ASN A 186 -27.13 1.15 18.01
CA ASN A 186 -27.04 2.37 18.83
C ASN A 186 -28.42 3.07 18.95
N PRO A 187 -29.44 2.40 19.53
CA PRO A 187 -30.74 3.00 19.80
C PRO A 187 -30.63 4.14 20.81
N SER A 188 -31.67 4.99 20.88
CA SER A 188 -31.76 6.06 21.89
C SER A 188 -31.67 5.49 23.30
N GLY A 189 -30.69 5.95 24.08
CA GLY A 189 -30.39 5.42 25.40
C GLY A 189 -29.33 4.31 25.44
N GLY A 190 -28.88 3.80 24.28
CA GLY A 190 -27.74 2.86 24.13
C GLY A 190 -28.09 1.36 24.24
N LEU A 191 -27.06 0.51 24.26
CA LEU A 191 -27.19 -0.94 24.52
C LEU A 191 -26.12 -1.42 25.50
N SER A 192 -26.49 -2.39 26.36
CA SER A 192 -25.49 -3.18 27.10
C SER A 192 -24.59 -3.96 26.14
N ARG A 193 -23.38 -4.33 26.58
CA ARG A 193 -22.41 -5.07 25.74
C ARG A 193 -23.00 -6.38 25.20
N ALA A 194 -23.69 -7.15 26.04
CA ALA A 194 -24.30 -8.41 25.63
C ALA A 194 -25.37 -8.20 24.55
N ASN A 195 -26.25 -7.20 24.72
CA ASN A 195 -27.28 -6.88 23.75
C ASN A 195 -26.70 -6.31 22.45
N PHE A 196 -25.65 -5.48 22.55
CA PHE A 196 -24.93 -4.98 21.39
C PHE A 196 -24.28 -6.10 20.56
N LEU A 197 -23.57 -7.04 21.21
CA LEU A 197 -22.94 -8.16 20.50
C LEU A 197 -23.98 -9.09 19.87
N LYS A 198 -25.13 -9.27 20.54
CA LYS A 198 -26.26 -10.02 19.99
C LYS A 198 -26.86 -9.32 18.76
N ALA A 199 -27.02 -7.99 18.81
CA ALA A 199 -27.50 -7.18 17.69
C ALA A 199 -26.51 -7.14 16.52
N LEU A 200 -25.20 -7.06 16.81
CA LEU A 200 -24.14 -7.09 15.80
C LEU A 200 -24.10 -8.43 15.04
N GLY A 201 -24.41 -9.53 15.72
CA GLY A 201 -24.53 -10.85 15.11
C GLY A 201 -23.21 -11.43 14.63
N LYS A 202 -23.26 -12.24 13.57
CA LYS A 202 -22.09 -12.89 12.96
C LYS A 202 -21.40 -11.98 11.93
N GLN A 203 -20.10 -12.15 11.78
CA GLN A 203 -19.29 -11.35 10.85
C GLN A 203 -19.80 -11.46 9.41
N GLU A 204 -20.12 -12.67 8.96
CA GLU A 204 -20.54 -12.95 7.59
C GLU A 204 -21.85 -12.25 7.25
N ASP A 205 -22.77 -12.18 8.21
CA ASP A 205 -24.08 -11.56 8.03
C ASP A 205 -23.95 -10.03 8.03
N PHE A 206 -23.16 -9.47 8.94
CA PHE A 206 -22.88 -8.03 8.98
C PHE A 206 -22.17 -7.56 7.71
N VAL A 207 -21.10 -8.24 7.30
CA VAL A 207 -20.35 -7.93 6.07
C VAL A 207 -21.26 -7.99 4.85
N ARG A 208 -22.13 -9.01 4.76
CA ARG A 208 -23.11 -9.13 3.67
C ARG A 208 -24.08 -7.95 3.64
N ARG A 209 -24.58 -7.49 4.79
CA ARG A 209 -25.48 -6.32 4.88
C ARG A 209 -24.81 -5.06 4.34
N ILE A 210 -23.61 -4.73 4.81
CA ILE A 210 -22.91 -3.50 4.38
C ILE A 210 -22.44 -3.57 2.92
N MET A 211 -22.06 -4.76 2.42
CA MET A 211 -21.73 -4.95 1.00
C MET A 211 -22.96 -4.86 0.09
N LYS A 212 -24.11 -5.37 0.53
CA LYS A 212 -25.38 -5.20 -0.20
C LYS A 212 -25.79 -3.74 -0.29
N LYS A 213 -25.58 -2.97 0.79
CA LYS A 213 -25.79 -1.51 0.78
C LYS A 213 -24.83 -0.82 -0.20
N LEU A 214 -23.54 -1.17 -0.20
CA LEU A 214 -22.59 -0.64 -1.18
C LEU A 214 -23.05 -0.93 -2.62
N GLN A 215 -23.47 -2.17 -2.90
CA GLN A 215 -23.99 -2.56 -4.21
C GLN A 215 -25.19 -1.71 -4.63
N TYR A 216 -26.15 -1.51 -3.71
CA TYR A 216 -27.33 -0.67 -3.95
C TYR A 216 -26.94 0.79 -4.24
N ASN A 217 -26.09 1.38 -3.39
CA ASN A 217 -25.58 2.74 -3.58
C ASN A 217 -24.85 2.91 -4.93
N LEU A 218 -24.16 1.88 -5.40
CA LEU A 218 -23.50 1.88 -6.70
C LEU A 218 -24.52 1.82 -7.84
N SER A 219 -25.48 0.89 -7.79
CA SER A 219 -26.54 0.77 -8.80
C SER A 219 -27.30 2.08 -8.99
N ASP A 220 -27.71 2.74 -7.91
CA ASP A 220 -28.44 4.01 -7.97
C ASP A 220 -27.61 5.12 -8.63
N LYS A 221 -26.31 5.19 -8.32
CA LYS A 221 -25.42 6.20 -8.92
C LYS A 221 -25.09 5.92 -10.38
N LEU A 222 -25.12 4.66 -10.81
CA LEU A 222 -24.96 4.30 -12.22
C LEU A 222 -26.15 4.82 -13.05
N ASP A 223 -27.37 4.74 -12.52
CA ASP A 223 -28.59 5.25 -13.16
C ASP A 223 -28.58 6.78 -13.33
N ALA A 224 -27.97 7.51 -12.40
CA ALA A 224 -27.91 8.98 -12.42
C ALA A 224 -26.78 9.55 -13.31
N SER A 225 -25.92 8.72 -13.90
CA SER A 225 -24.68 9.14 -14.56
C SER A 225 -24.84 9.47 -16.06
N GLU A 226 -25.85 10.25 -16.43
CA GLU A 226 -25.95 10.84 -17.77
C GLU A 226 -24.99 12.05 -17.89
N GLY A 227 -24.06 12.04 -18.86
CA GLY A 227 -23.41 13.28 -19.34
C GLY A 227 -21.93 13.56 -19.01
N LYS A 228 -21.10 12.57 -18.65
CA LYS A 228 -19.65 12.79 -18.40
C LYS A 228 -18.73 11.94 -19.31
N SER A 229 -19.08 11.80 -20.59
CA SER A 229 -18.56 10.71 -21.43
C SER A 229 -17.06 10.79 -21.75
N GLY A 230 -16.50 11.97 -22.06
CA GLY A 230 -15.11 12.07 -22.55
C GLY A 230 -14.04 11.73 -21.50
N GLU A 231 -14.05 12.43 -20.37
CA GLU A 231 -13.05 12.23 -19.31
C GLU A 231 -13.21 10.87 -18.62
N ILE A 232 -14.44 10.42 -18.41
CA ILE A 232 -14.70 9.09 -17.82
C ILE A 232 -14.27 7.99 -18.78
N ALA A 233 -14.46 8.14 -20.10
CA ALA A 233 -13.96 7.17 -21.07
C ALA A 233 -12.43 7.05 -21.01
N VAL A 234 -11.70 8.17 -20.97
CA VAL A 234 -10.23 8.16 -20.83
C VAL A 234 -9.80 7.44 -19.55
N ARG A 235 -10.38 7.82 -18.41
CA ARG A 235 -10.07 7.16 -17.11
C ARG A 235 -10.45 5.68 -17.12
N THR A 236 -11.54 5.31 -17.78
CA THR A 236 -11.97 3.91 -17.92
C THR A 236 -10.95 3.13 -18.76
N THR A 237 -10.46 3.70 -19.86
CA THR A 237 -9.39 3.12 -20.69
C THR A 237 -8.12 2.89 -19.87
N GLU A 238 -7.71 3.87 -19.07
CA GLU A 238 -6.54 3.74 -18.19
C GLU A 238 -6.71 2.63 -17.16
N ARG A 239 -7.86 2.57 -16.47
CA ARG A 239 -8.14 1.51 -15.48
C ARG A 239 -8.21 0.13 -16.12
N LEU A 240 -8.84 0.02 -17.28
CA LEU A 240 -8.94 -1.24 -18.01
C LEU A 240 -7.55 -1.73 -18.45
N ALA A 241 -6.70 -0.85 -18.98
CA ALA A 241 -5.31 -1.18 -19.32
C ALA A 241 -4.51 -1.64 -18.09
N GLN A 242 -4.69 -0.97 -16.94
CA GLN A 242 -4.04 -1.36 -15.68
C GLN A 242 -4.47 -2.76 -15.22
N PHE A 243 -5.77 -3.08 -15.29
CA PHE A 243 -6.25 -4.42 -14.95
C PHE A 243 -5.70 -5.49 -15.89
N GLN A 244 -5.73 -5.25 -17.20
CA GLN A 244 -5.20 -6.18 -18.19
C GLN A 244 -3.68 -6.41 -18.03
N ILE A 245 -2.90 -5.36 -17.74
CA ILE A 245 -1.47 -5.51 -17.41
C ILE A 245 -1.28 -6.35 -16.14
N LYS A 246 -2.09 -6.15 -15.09
CA LYS A 246 -1.99 -6.97 -13.87
C LYS A 246 -2.23 -8.46 -14.17
N GLN A 247 -3.20 -8.77 -15.03
CA GLN A 247 -3.47 -10.15 -15.46
C GLN A 247 -2.28 -10.74 -16.24
N LEU A 248 -1.74 -10.01 -17.22
CA LEU A 248 -0.56 -10.43 -17.97
C LEU A 248 0.67 -10.62 -17.07
N ASN A 249 0.86 -9.75 -16.08
CA ASN A 249 1.94 -9.86 -15.10
C ASN A 249 1.80 -11.11 -14.23
N ALA A 250 0.57 -11.42 -13.78
CA ALA A 250 0.30 -12.62 -13.01
C ALA A 250 0.54 -13.89 -13.83
N GLU A 251 0.06 -13.92 -15.08
CA GLU A 251 0.28 -15.01 -16.04
C GLU A 251 1.76 -15.22 -16.31
N ALA A 252 2.50 -14.18 -16.72
CA ALA A 252 3.93 -14.25 -16.96
C ALA A 252 4.69 -14.73 -15.73
N LYS A 253 4.37 -14.19 -14.53
CA LYS A 253 5.01 -14.60 -13.28
C LYS A 253 4.77 -16.08 -12.97
N SER A 254 3.57 -16.61 -13.24
CA SER A 254 3.27 -18.02 -13.03
C SER A 254 4.11 -18.97 -13.91
N ILE A 255 4.62 -18.48 -15.05
CA ILE A 255 5.42 -19.26 -16.01
C ILE A 255 6.88 -19.39 -15.57
N TYR A 256 7.49 -18.29 -15.09
CA TYR A 256 8.92 -18.28 -14.73
C TYR A 256 9.21 -18.44 -13.23
N VAL A 257 8.23 -18.18 -12.35
CA VAL A 257 8.35 -18.41 -10.90
C VAL A 257 7.71 -19.77 -10.59
N THR A 258 8.45 -20.84 -10.91
CA THR A 258 8.00 -22.22 -10.71
C THR A 258 8.97 -22.99 -9.81
N PRO A 259 8.58 -24.13 -9.21
CA PRO A 259 9.51 -24.99 -8.47
C PRO A 259 10.76 -25.39 -9.29
N GLY A 260 10.60 -25.53 -10.62
CA GLY A 260 11.70 -25.85 -11.55
C GLY A 260 12.79 -24.79 -11.64
N LEU A 261 12.56 -23.58 -11.12
CA LEU A 261 13.56 -22.51 -11.03
C LEU A 261 14.74 -22.87 -10.11
N PHE A 262 14.51 -23.75 -9.14
CA PHE A 262 15.53 -24.20 -8.18
C PHE A 262 15.98 -25.64 -8.44
N ALA A 263 15.53 -26.27 -9.52
CA ALA A 263 15.99 -27.57 -9.96
C ALA A 263 17.40 -27.50 -10.58
N ASP A 264 18.04 -28.65 -10.75
CA ASP A 264 19.33 -28.78 -11.43
C ASP A 264 19.20 -29.73 -12.63
N PRO A 265 19.26 -29.22 -13.89
CA PRO A 265 19.44 -27.82 -14.27
C PRO A 265 18.17 -26.96 -14.06
N PRO A 266 18.31 -25.64 -13.83
CA PRO A 266 17.17 -24.76 -13.61
C PRO A 266 16.35 -24.53 -14.89
N SER A 267 15.03 -24.57 -14.76
CA SER A 267 14.09 -24.24 -15.82
C SER A 267 13.51 -22.84 -15.62
N TYR A 268 14.01 -21.88 -16.41
CA TYR A 268 13.65 -20.46 -16.25
C TYR A 268 12.36 -20.06 -16.98
N ASN A 269 12.03 -20.66 -18.12
CA ASN A 269 10.87 -20.33 -18.97
C ASN A 269 10.70 -18.82 -19.30
N PHE A 270 11.80 -18.04 -19.33
CA PHE A 270 11.75 -16.60 -19.58
C PHE A 270 11.25 -16.23 -20.98
N ASP A 271 11.60 -17.04 -21.97
CA ASP A 271 11.10 -16.96 -23.34
C ASP A 271 9.57 -17.04 -23.36
N LYS A 272 9.00 -18.08 -22.74
CA LYS A 272 7.55 -18.28 -22.64
C LYS A 272 6.86 -17.17 -21.85
N ALA A 273 7.49 -16.68 -20.78
CA ALA A 273 6.96 -15.55 -20.01
C ALA A 273 6.92 -14.25 -20.84
N LEU A 274 7.84 -14.06 -21.79
CA LEU A 274 7.81 -12.93 -22.72
C LEU A 274 6.74 -13.09 -23.81
N GLU A 275 6.35 -14.31 -24.18
CA GLU A 275 5.30 -14.57 -25.17
C GLU A 275 3.94 -14.00 -24.76
N VAL A 276 3.68 -13.92 -23.45
CA VAL A 276 2.49 -13.28 -22.86
C VAL A 276 2.33 -11.83 -23.32
N TYR A 277 3.44 -11.13 -23.59
CA TYR A 277 3.45 -9.71 -23.98
C TYR A 277 3.54 -9.48 -25.50
N GLN A 278 3.43 -10.54 -26.32
CA GLN A 278 3.52 -10.40 -27.77
C GLN A 278 2.45 -9.44 -28.31
N PRO A 279 2.82 -8.48 -29.19
CA PRO A 279 1.89 -7.44 -29.67
C PRO A 279 0.55 -7.96 -30.21
N ASP A 280 0.55 -9.10 -30.91
CA ASP A 280 -0.69 -9.68 -31.45
C ASP A 280 -1.61 -10.22 -30.35
N ASN A 281 -1.06 -10.77 -29.27
CA ASN A 281 -1.83 -11.19 -28.10
C ASN A 281 -2.40 -9.96 -27.37
N ILE A 282 -1.63 -8.88 -27.29
CA ILE A 282 -2.05 -7.61 -26.70
C ILE A 282 -3.20 -6.97 -27.47
N LYS A 283 -3.12 -6.94 -28.80
CA LYS A 283 -4.21 -6.45 -29.66
C LYS A 283 -5.47 -7.30 -29.51
N LYS A 284 -5.33 -8.63 -29.48
CA LYS A 284 -6.45 -9.53 -29.21
C LYS A 284 -7.08 -9.28 -27.84
N LEU A 285 -6.25 -9.03 -26.81
CA LEU A 285 -6.71 -8.73 -25.46
C LEU A 285 -7.46 -7.39 -25.40
N ALA A 286 -6.96 -6.35 -26.05
CA ALA A 286 -7.64 -5.05 -26.13
C ALA A 286 -9.02 -5.15 -26.82
N ASN A 287 -9.14 -6.05 -27.81
CA ASN A 287 -10.40 -6.33 -28.47
C ASN A 287 -11.40 -7.12 -27.59
N ARG A 288 -11.01 -7.63 -26.42
CA ARG A 288 -11.90 -8.34 -25.47
C ARG A 288 -12.72 -7.40 -24.57
N LEU A 289 -13.26 -6.31 -25.11
CA LEU A 289 -14.29 -5.52 -24.40
C LEU A 289 -15.54 -6.35 -24.02
N GLU A 290 -15.65 -7.58 -24.55
CA GLU A 290 -16.62 -8.59 -24.16
C GLU A 290 -16.53 -9.02 -22.68
N ASN A 291 -15.38 -8.82 -22.01
CA ASN A 291 -15.33 -9.01 -20.55
C ASN A 291 -16.05 -7.85 -19.84
N LYS A 292 -17.38 -7.93 -19.82
CA LYS A 292 -18.27 -6.92 -19.25
C LYS A 292 -18.00 -6.67 -17.77
N GLU A 293 -17.55 -7.67 -17.01
CA GLU A 293 -17.22 -7.51 -15.59
C GLU A 293 -15.96 -6.64 -15.41
N LEU A 294 -14.89 -6.92 -16.15
CA LEU A 294 -13.67 -6.11 -16.08
C LEU A 294 -13.90 -4.67 -16.53
N PHE A 295 -14.68 -4.48 -17.60
CA PHE A 295 -15.11 -3.16 -18.05
C PHE A 295 -15.94 -2.44 -16.98
N THR A 296 -16.87 -3.15 -16.33
CA THR A 296 -17.71 -2.59 -15.26
C THR A 296 -16.86 -2.16 -14.06
N LYS A 297 -15.88 -2.97 -13.63
CA LYS A 297 -14.93 -2.58 -12.58
C LYS A 297 -14.16 -1.30 -12.95
N ALA A 298 -13.65 -1.24 -14.18
CA ALA A 298 -12.91 -0.08 -14.69
C ALA A 298 -13.77 1.18 -14.75
N TYR A 299 -15.01 1.07 -15.22
CA TYR A 299 -15.97 2.17 -15.27
C TYR A 299 -16.32 2.68 -13.87
N ILE A 300 -16.64 1.78 -12.95
CA ILE A 300 -16.96 2.11 -11.55
C ILE A 300 -15.76 2.79 -10.89
N GLU A 301 -14.54 2.26 -11.04
CA GLU A 301 -13.35 2.92 -10.53
C GLU A 301 -13.06 4.26 -11.20
N ALA A 302 -13.40 4.46 -12.47
CA ALA A 302 -13.25 5.75 -13.14
C ALA A 302 -14.26 6.78 -12.64
N LEU A 303 -15.51 6.37 -12.44
CA LEU A 303 -16.63 7.20 -11.98
C LEU A 303 -16.48 7.61 -10.50
N PHE A 304 -16.06 6.67 -9.66
CA PHE A 304 -15.91 6.84 -8.21
C PHE A 304 -14.46 6.93 -7.76
N SER A 305 -13.51 7.09 -8.70
CA SER A 305 -12.16 7.51 -8.34
C SER A 305 -12.35 8.71 -7.42
N PRO A 306 -11.82 8.64 -6.17
CA PRO A 306 -11.85 9.79 -5.30
C PRO A 306 -11.39 10.94 -6.17
N LYS A 307 -12.12 12.06 -6.18
CA LYS A 307 -11.44 13.32 -6.43
C LYS A 307 -10.31 13.24 -5.42
N SER A 308 -9.08 13.00 -5.90
CA SER A 308 -7.91 13.08 -5.05
C SER A 308 -8.18 14.31 -4.21
N PRO A 309 -8.23 14.21 -2.86
CA PRO A 309 -8.39 15.41 -2.07
C PRO A 309 -7.37 16.38 -2.66
N VAL A 310 -7.82 17.58 -3.06
CA VAL A 310 -7.11 18.53 -3.93
C VAL A 310 -5.77 19.00 -3.32
N VAL A 311 -5.28 18.33 -2.28
CA VAL A 311 -3.90 18.32 -1.84
C VAL A 311 -3.21 17.15 -2.53
N GLY A 312 -2.60 17.40 -3.69
CA GLY A 312 -1.75 16.42 -4.37
C GLY A 312 -0.52 16.11 -3.53
N TYR A 313 -0.62 15.10 -2.67
CA TYR A 313 0.54 14.58 -1.94
C TYR A 313 1.48 13.89 -2.93
N LYS A 314 2.77 14.24 -2.85
CA LYS A 314 3.84 13.75 -3.71
C LYS A 314 4.20 12.29 -3.41
N SER A 315 3.94 11.82 -2.19
CA SER A 315 4.20 10.44 -1.75
C SER A 315 3.32 10.06 -0.54
N LYS A 316 3.34 8.78 -0.15
CA LYS A 316 2.70 8.32 1.12
C LYS A 316 3.34 8.95 2.36
N MET A 317 4.63 9.28 2.29
CA MET A 317 5.33 9.97 3.36
C MET A 317 4.85 11.43 3.45
N ASP A 318 4.71 12.10 2.31
CA ASP A 318 4.16 13.46 2.24
C ASP A 318 2.72 13.49 2.75
N GLU A 319 1.90 12.52 2.36
CA GLU A 319 0.53 12.36 2.87
C GLU A 319 0.51 12.21 4.40
N PHE A 320 1.35 11.33 4.95
CA PHE A 320 1.44 11.12 6.39
C PHE A 320 1.88 12.38 7.14
N LEU A 321 2.97 13.00 6.71
CA LEU A 321 3.57 14.17 7.37
C LEU A 321 2.71 15.44 7.25
N SER A 322 1.91 15.53 6.19
CA SER A 322 0.94 16.62 6.00
C SER A 322 -0.30 16.50 6.88
N GLN A 323 -0.60 15.29 7.37
CA GLN A 323 -1.81 15.03 8.16
C GLN A 323 -1.56 15.01 9.67
N ILE A 324 -0.31 14.84 10.11
CA ILE A 324 0.06 14.90 11.54
C ILE A 324 0.48 16.32 11.95
N LYS A 325 0.34 16.66 13.23
CA LYS A 325 0.62 18.02 13.75
C LYS A 325 2.11 18.24 14.00
N ILE A 326 2.92 18.16 12.94
CA ILE A 326 4.33 18.54 12.93
C ILE A 326 4.53 19.87 12.20
N PRO A 327 5.68 20.56 12.39
CA PRO A 327 6.06 21.68 11.55
C PRO A 327 6.01 21.32 10.06
N GLN A 328 5.28 22.12 9.29
CA GLN A 328 5.04 21.87 7.86
C GLN A 328 6.19 22.40 6.97
N SER A 329 7.11 23.15 7.56
CA SER A 329 8.43 23.43 7.02
C SER A 329 9.45 22.58 7.77
N GLY A 330 10.31 21.84 7.06
CA GLY A 330 11.50 21.23 7.65
C GLY A 330 12.35 22.29 8.38
N HIS A 331 13.21 21.85 9.31
CA HIS A 331 13.96 22.77 10.18
C HIS A 331 14.67 23.88 9.38
N LEU A 332 14.31 25.14 9.66
CA LEU A 332 14.80 26.37 9.01
C LEU A 332 16.22 26.80 9.46
N MET A 333 16.92 25.99 10.27
CA MET A 333 18.12 26.43 10.99
C MET A 333 19.44 26.15 10.30
N ASP A 334 19.45 25.68 9.06
CA ASP A 334 20.63 25.83 8.20
C ASP A 334 20.17 26.14 6.76
N PRO A 335 20.83 27.10 6.07
CA PRO A 335 20.49 27.43 4.69
C PRO A 335 20.57 26.16 3.85
N ILE A 336 19.47 25.92 3.13
CA ILE A 336 19.23 24.85 2.18
C ILE A 336 20.53 24.43 1.46
N ASN A 337 21.20 23.40 1.97
CA ASN A 337 22.19 22.67 1.18
C ASN A 337 21.39 21.82 0.19
N LYS A 338 21.09 22.41 -0.98
CA LYS A 338 20.46 21.72 -2.13
C LYS A 338 21.31 20.56 -2.67
N GLU A 339 22.44 20.26 -2.04
CA GLU A 339 23.45 19.31 -2.49
C GLU A 339 23.58 18.07 -1.58
N GLY A 340 22.73 17.91 -0.56
CA GLY A 340 22.78 16.75 0.35
C GLY A 340 22.17 15.46 -0.23
N ILE A 341 22.50 14.32 0.38
CA ILE A 341 22.03 12.98 -0.02
C ILE A 341 20.50 12.86 -0.01
N THR A 342 19.84 13.66 0.82
CA THR A 342 18.39 13.66 0.99
C THR A 342 17.65 14.03 -0.29
N ASN A 343 18.29 14.76 -1.21
CA ASN A 343 17.71 15.08 -2.53
C ASN A 343 17.82 13.93 -3.54
N GLN A 344 18.69 12.95 -3.31
CA GLN A 344 18.77 11.73 -4.15
C GLN A 344 17.83 10.63 -3.67
N LEU A 345 17.33 10.73 -2.43
CA LEU A 345 16.39 9.78 -1.88
C LEU A 345 14.99 10.04 -2.42
N ARG A 346 14.47 9.07 -3.18
CA ARG A 346 13.11 9.12 -3.72
C ARG A 346 12.09 9.25 -2.58
N ASP A 347 11.15 10.18 -2.75
CA ASP A 347 10.02 10.40 -1.83
C ASP A 347 10.43 10.80 -0.40
N PHE A 348 11.68 11.23 -0.19
CA PHE A 348 12.19 11.70 1.09
C PHE A 348 11.59 13.06 1.46
N ASP A 349 11.30 13.24 2.74
CA ASP A 349 10.64 14.42 3.27
C ASP A 349 11.38 14.94 4.50
N GLU A 350 11.90 16.16 4.41
CA GLU A 350 12.68 16.82 5.46
C GLU A 350 11.86 17.10 6.73
N ARG A 351 10.51 17.06 6.67
CA ARG A 351 9.67 17.16 7.88
C ARG A 351 9.87 15.98 8.83
N LEU A 352 10.48 14.88 8.38
CA LEU A 352 10.95 13.79 9.27
C LEU A 352 11.92 14.27 10.35
N SER A 353 12.61 15.39 10.14
CA SER A 353 13.47 16.00 11.17
C SER A 353 12.69 16.32 12.45
N ALA A 354 11.40 16.66 12.36
CA ALA A 354 10.56 16.91 13.53
C ALA A 354 10.36 15.67 14.41
N ILE A 355 10.38 14.48 13.80
CA ILE A 355 10.31 13.19 14.51
C ILE A 355 11.68 12.81 15.07
N TYR A 356 12.77 13.13 14.36
CA TYR A 356 14.11 12.94 14.90
C TYR A 356 14.35 13.79 16.18
N LEU A 357 14.01 15.08 16.12
CA LEU A 357 14.22 16.02 17.22
C LEU A 357 13.30 15.76 18.41
N LYS A 358 12.05 15.39 18.11
CA LYS A 358 11.08 14.97 19.12
C LYS A 358 10.43 13.66 18.66
N PRO A 359 10.98 12.50 19.06
CA PRO A 359 10.40 11.20 18.75
C PRO A 359 8.93 11.12 19.12
N LEU A 360 8.14 10.38 18.35
CA LEU A 360 6.72 10.16 18.65
C LEU A 360 6.58 9.34 19.93
N GLU A 361 5.86 9.89 20.89
CA GLU A 361 5.56 9.24 22.18
C GLU A 361 4.29 8.37 22.08
N ILE A 362 4.08 7.51 23.08
CA ILE A 362 2.82 6.79 23.22
C ILE A 362 1.73 7.84 23.47
N ARG A 363 0.63 7.82 22.70
CA ARG A 363 -0.41 8.87 22.69
C ARG A 363 0.11 10.26 22.34
N ASP A 364 1.01 10.33 21.36
CA ASP A 364 1.52 11.61 20.90
C ASP A 364 0.38 12.51 20.39
N SER A 365 0.20 13.67 21.03
CA SER A 365 -0.81 14.68 20.66
C SER A 365 -0.75 15.13 19.20
N ARG A 366 0.41 14.93 18.53
CA ARG A 366 0.59 15.20 17.11
C ARG A 366 -0.20 14.26 16.21
N LEU A 367 -0.60 13.09 16.71
CA LEU A 367 -1.40 12.10 16.00
C LEU A 367 -2.90 12.21 16.32
N ASP A 368 -3.28 12.90 17.39
CA ASP A 368 -4.67 13.04 17.83
C ASP A 368 -5.55 13.69 16.76
N ARG A 369 -6.74 13.12 16.55
CA ARG A 369 -7.74 13.56 15.56
C ARG A 369 -7.24 13.51 14.11
N THR A 370 -6.24 12.68 13.84
CA THR A 370 -5.75 12.36 12.49
C THR A 370 -6.06 10.89 12.16
N PRO A 371 -6.01 10.48 10.88
CA PRO A 371 -6.12 9.06 10.50
C PRO A 371 -5.07 8.16 11.18
N TYR A 372 -3.98 8.75 11.69
CA TYR A 372 -2.86 8.07 12.34
C TYR A 372 -2.93 8.08 13.86
N ALA A 373 -4.06 8.51 14.46
CA ALA A 373 -4.26 8.48 15.91
C ALA A 373 -4.10 7.07 16.52
N ARG A 374 -4.25 6.01 15.71
CA ARG A 374 -4.10 4.60 16.11
C ARG A 374 -2.80 3.97 15.60
N LEU A 375 -1.76 4.77 15.35
CA LEU A 375 -0.45 4.25 14.97
C LEU A 375 0.02 3.26 16.04
N THR A 376 0.36 2.03 15.64
CA THR A 376 0.80 0.99 16.59
C THR A 376 2.14 1.35 17.21
N ASP A 377 2.42 0.86 18.42
CA ASP A 377 3.72 1.08 19.07
C ASP A 377 4.89 0.62 18.21
N HIS A 378 4.76 -0.55 17.60
CA HIS A 378 5.76 -1.06 16.67
C HIS A 378 5.97 -0.15 15.45
N ALA A 379 4.91 0.41 14.86
CA ALA A 379 5.04 1.34 13.74
C ALA A 379 5.67 2.67 14.16
N ARG A 380 5.29 3.18 15.34
CA ARG A 380 5.85 4.38 15.96
C ARG A 380 7.34 4.24 16.25
N GLU A 381 7.73 3.14 16.89
CA GLU A 381 9.12 2.83 17.23
C GLU A 381 9.99 2.67 15.97
N ASN A 382 9.49 1.97 14.95
CA ASN A 382 10.19 1.85 13.68
C ASN A 382 10.36 3.21 12.99
N LEU A 383 9.33 4.06 13.00
CA LEU A 383 9.41 5.40 12.42
C LEU A 383 10.43 6.28 13.16
N ASN A 384 10.40 6.26 14.49
CA ASN A 384 11.39 6.96 15.33
C ASN A 384 12.81 6.46 15.06
N LYS A 385 12.98 5.13 14.94
CA LYS A 385 14.27 4.51 14.65
C LYS A 385 14.80 4.90 13.27
N ILE A 386 13.96 4.85 12.24
CA ILE A 386 14.34 5.23 10.87
C ILE A 386 14.73 6.72 10.82
N ALA A 387 13.94 7.60 11.45
CA ALA A 387 14.29 9.01 11.55
C ALA A 387 15.65 9.18 12.26
N HIS A 388 15.86 8.47 13.36
CA HIS A 388 17.14 8.49 14.08
C HIS A 388 18.31 8.01 13.22
N ASP A 389 18.19 6.88 12.53
CA ASP A 389 19.24 6.31 11.69
C ASP A 389 19.64 7.25 10.54
N ILE A 390 18.65 7.91 9.92
CA ILE A 390 18.90 8.85 8.81
C ILE A 390 19.62 10.10 9.31
N TYR A 391 19.12 10.74 10.36
CA TYR A 391 19.65 12.03 10.81
C TYR A 391 20.96 11.89 11.62
N SER A 392 21.16 10.78 12.34
CA SER A 392 22.42 10.50 13.05
C SER A 392 23.60 10.28 12.08
N ARG A 393 23.35 9.76 10.88
CA ARG A 393 24.37 9.46 9.86
C ARG A 393 24.40 10.49 8.72
N ARG A 394 23.60 11.54 8.80
CA ARG A 394 23.41 12.51 7.69
C ARG A 394 24.73 13.08 7.19
N GLN A 395 25.62 13.49 8.10
CA GLN A 395 26.93 14.03 7.74
C GLN A 395 27.83 13.01 7.02
N GLU A 396 27.77 11.73 7.41
CA GLU A 396 28.54 10.67 6.75
C GLU A 396 27.98 10.39 5.35
N LEU A 397 26.66 10.38 5.21
CA LEU A 397 25.98 10.17 3.95
C LEU A 397 26.22 11.34 2.97
N ASP A 398 26.20 12.58 3.44
CA ASP A 398 26.53 13.76 2.63
C ASP A 398 28.00 13.75 2.18
N LYS A 399 28.93 13.27 3.04
CA LYS A 399 30.33 13.05 2.64
C LYS A 399 30.46 11.99 1.54
N LEU A 400 29.75 10.87 1.66
CA LEU A 400 29.75 9.84 0.61
C LEU A 400 29.22 10.37 -0.72
N LEU A 401 28.20 11.24 -0.70
CA LEU A 401 27.71 11.89 -1.90
C LEU A 401 28.77 12.82 -2.51
N SER A 402 29.45 13.64 -1.70
CA SER A 402 30.52 14.51 -2.20
C SER A 402 31.67 13.74 -2.86
N ILE A 403 32.03 12.57 -2.30
CA ILE A 403 33.03 11.67 -2.87
C ILE A 403 32.53 11.12 -4.20
N LYS A 404 31.28 10.64 -4.26
CA LYS A 404 30.67 10.12 -5.49
C LYS A 404 30.69 11.16 -6.61
N THR A 405 30.26 12.39 -6.34
CA THR A 405 30.24 13.47 -7.35
C THR A 405 31.65 13.83 -7.82
N THR A 406 32.63 13.80 -6.91
CA THR A 406 34.05 14.00 -7.27
C THR A 406 34.53 12.89 -8.20
N TRP A 407 34.23 11.63 -7.89
CA TRP A 407 34.60 10.49 -8.73
C TRP A 407 33.92 10.52 -10.09
N GLU A 408 32.63 10.87 -10.16
CA GLU A 408 31.90 11.03 -11.42
C GLU A 408 32.56 12.10 -12.31
N ALA A 409 32.95 13.24 -11.74
CA ALA A 409 33.64 14.31 -12.47
C ALA A 409 35.06 13.90 -12.90
N GLU A 410 35.81 13.19 -12.06
CA GLU A 410 37.13 12.65 -12.41
C GLU A 410 37.05 11.59 -13.51
N ILE A 411 36.05 10.71 -13.46
CA ILE A 411 35.78 9.73 -14.50
C ILE A 411 35.40 10.43 -15.80
N GLU A 412 34.48 11.39 -15.78
CA GLU A 412 34.08 12.12 -16.99
C GLU A 412 35.27 12.87 -17.61
N LYS A 413 36.11 13.51 -16.77
CA LYS A 413 37.32 14.17 -17.23
C LYS A 413 38.32 13.18 -17.82
N PHE A 414 38.57 12.06 -17.15
CA PHE A 414 39.42 10.99 -17.68
C PHE A 414 38.87 10.46 -19.01
N GLU A 415 37.55 10.26 -19.11
CA GLU A 415 36.88 9.78 -20.30
C GLU A 415 37.01 10.77 -21.47
N GLN A 416 36.93 12.08 -21.20
CA GLN A 416 37.14 13.12 -22.19
C GLN A 416 38.60 13.22 -22.66
N GLU A 417 39.55 13.18 -21.72
CA GLU A 417 40.99 13.27 -22.04
C GLU A 417 41.48 12.03 -22.82
N HIS A 418 40.88 10.87 -22.56
CA HIS A 418 41.28 9.60 -23.16
C HIS A 418 40.27 9.09 -24.18
N LEU A 419 39.33 9.92 -24.66
CA LEU A 419 38.19 9.50 -25.49
C LEU A 419 38.59 8.71 -26.74
N LEU A 420 39.76 9.02 -27.32
CA LEU A 420 40.33 8.30 -28.48
C LEU A 420 41.07 7.01 -28.10
N GLN A 421 41.53 6.89 -26.86
CA GLN A 421 42.35 5.81 -26.33
C GLN A 421 41.52 4.80 -25.53
N ILE A 422 40.39 5.20 -24.95
CA ILE A 422 39.45 4.35 -24.21
C ILE A 422 39.03 3.12 -25.00
N PRO A 423 38.72 3.18 -26.31
CA PRO A 423 38.43 1.98 -27.08
C PRO A 423 39.60 0.99 -27.14
N GLN A 424 40.84 1.48 -27.15
CA GLN A 424 42.04 0.65 -27.15
C GLN A 424 42.36 0.11 -25.74
N MET A 425 42.22 0.94 -24.71
CA MET A 425 42.38 0.53 -23.30
C MET A 425 41.32 -0.50 -22.91
N LEU A 426 40.06 -0.30 -23.28
CA LEU A 426 38.99 -1.29 -23.11
C LEU A 426 39.31 -2.58 -23.85
N LYS A 427 39.83 -2.51 -25.09
CA LYS A 427 40.24 -3.70 -25.84
C LYS A 427 41.40 -4.47 -25.18
N ILE A 428 42.35 -3.77 -24.55
CA ILE A 428 43.47 -4.35 -23.80
C ILE A 428 42.99 -4.92 -22.44
N MET A 429 42.09 -4.21 -21.75
CA MET A 429 41.51 -4.69 -20.49
C MET A 429 40.59 -5.89 -20.73
N GLU A 430 39.78 -5.88 -21.79
CA GLU A 430 38.97 -7.00 -22.23
C GLU A 430 39.85 -8.18 -22.65
N SER A 431 40.97 -7.96 -23.35
CA SER A 431 41.90 -9.05 -23.66
C SER A 431 42.57 -9.62 -22.41
N SER A 432 42.96 -8.77 -21.46
CA SER A 432 43.59 -9.18 -20.20
C SER A 432 42.60 -9.90 -19.27
N LEU A 433 41.33 -9.50 -19.28
CA LEU A 433 40.21 -10.18 -18.60
C LEU A 433 39.82 -11.49 -19.30
N HIS A 434 39.92 -11.55 -20.62
CA HIS A 434 39.77 -12.79 -21.37
C HIS A 434 40.94 -13.74 -21.12
N ASP A 435 42.17 -13.24 -20.96
CA ASP A 435 43.32 -14.07 -20.65
C ASP A 435 43.27 -14.60 -19.21
N THR A 436 42.77 -13.82 -18.23
CA THR A 436 42.53 -14.31 -16.87
C THR A 436 41.37 -15.30 -16.80
N ASN A 437 40.27 -15.05 -17.52
CA ASN A 437 39.18 -16.03 -17.65
C ASN A 437 39.63 -17.26 -18.46
N ALA A 438 40.47 -17.13 -19.49
CA ALA A 438 41.01 -18.24 -20.26
C ALA A 438 42.01 -19.04 -19.44
N TYR A 439 42.75 -18.42 -18.52
CA TYR A 439 43.62 -19.12 -17.56
C TYR A 439 42.79 -19.87 -16.50
N GLU A 440 41.71 -19.26 -15.99
CA GLU A 440 40.78 -19.94 -15.07
C GLU A 440 39.96 -21.04 -15.78
N ILE A 441 39.57 -20.86 -17.04
CA ILE A 441 38.84 -21.85 -17.87
C ILE A 441 39.79 -22.95 -18.37
N ALA A 442 41.04 -22.66 -18.70
CA ALA A 442 42.06 -23.68 -19.03
C ALA A 442 42.45 -24.51 -17.81
N SER A 443 42.43 -23.91 -16.60
CA SER A 443 42.58 -24.65 -15.35
C SER A 443 41.33 -25.46 -14.96
N ARG A 444 40.21 -25.26 -15.65
CA ARG A 444 38.91 -25.91 -15.41
C ARG A 444 38.28 -26.50 -16.67
N SER A 445 39.06 -26.98 -17.64
CA SER A 445 38.49 -27.71 -18.78
C SER A 445 38.68 -29.22 -18.65
N SER A 446 37.69 -29.87 -18.04
CA SER A 446 37.14 -31.09 -18.64
C SER A 446 35.62 -30.96 -18.69
N ALA A 447 35.10 -30.97 -19.92
CA ALA A 447 33.69 -31.05 -20.34
C ALA A 447 32.88 -29.74 -20.51
N GLN A 448 32.81 -29.32 -21.79
CA GLN A 448 31.68 -28.70 -22.51
C GLN A 448 31.06 -27.38 -22.00
N ALA A 449 31.28 -26.29 -22.75
CA ALA A 449 30.46 -25.08 -22.68
C ALA A 449 30.25 -24.45 -24.08
N ASN A 450 29.06 -24.65 -24.65
CA ASN A 450 28.44 -23.72 -25.58
C ASN A 450 27.25 -23.09 -24.83
N SER A 451 27.44 -21.91 -24.23
CA SER A 451 26.43 -21.34 -23.33
C SER A 451 25.33 -20.56 -24.06
N LEU A 452 24.10 -20.76 -23.59
CA LEU A 452 22.83 -20.19 -24.04
C LEU A 452 22.84 -18.64 -24.10
N SER A 453 23.70 -18.01 -23.29
CA SER A 453 23.92 -16.55 -23.24
C SER A 453 24.45 -15.97 -24.55
N GLN A 454 25.31 -16.70 -25.29
CA GLN A 454 25.83 -16.24 -26.58
C GLN A 454 24.77 -16.32 -27.70
N ARG A 455 23.77 -17.19 -27.57
CA ARG A 455 22.64 -17.28 -28.51
C ARG A 455 21.62 -16.16 -28.26
N LEU A 456 21.32 -15.83 -27.01
CA LEU A 456 20.40 -14.75 -26.65
C LEU A 456 20.95 -13.37 -27.00
N ALA A 457 22.25 -13.12 -26.78
CA ALA A 457 22.88 -11.86 -27.16
C ALA A 457 22.83 -11.61 -28.68
N ARG A 458 23.04 -12.65 -29.50
CA ARG A 458 22.91 -12.54 -30.97
C ARG A 458 21.46 -12.32 -31.42
N PHE A 459 20.48 -12.90 -30.73
CA PHE A 459 19.06 -12.69 -31.04
C PHE A 459 18.63 -11.24 -30.78
N PHE A 460 18.93 -10.69 -29.60
CA PHE A 460 18.56 -9.31 -29.25
C PHE A 460 19.28 -8.25 -30.09
N LEU A 461 20.57 -8.46 -30.42
CA LEU A 461 21.32 -7.58 -31.31
C LEU A 461 20.80 -7.60 -32.76
N SER A 462 20.19 -8.71 -33.20
CA SER A 462 19.54 -8.80 -34.53
C SER A 462 18.17 -8.10 -34.58
N TRP A 463 17.50 -7.96 -33.43
CA TRP A 463 16.16 -7.38 -33.33
C TRP A 463 16.19 -5.85 -33.35
N GLY A 464 17.18 -5.23 -32.70
CA GLY A 464 17.42 -3.78 -32.76
C GLY A 464 17.80 -3.26 -34.15
N LYS A 465 18.48 -4.06 -34.97
CA LYS A 465 18.83 -3.68 -36.35
C LYS A 465 17.66 -3.74 -37.34
N LYS A 466 16.60 -4.52 -37.06
CA LYS A 466 15.43 -4.62 -37.94
C LYS A 466 14.41 -3.49 -37.73
N SER A 467 14.31 -2.92 -36.53
CA SER A 467 13.38 -1.81 -36.23
C SER A 467 13.85 -0.47 -36.82
N GLU A 468 15.16 -0.18 -36.84
CA GLU A 468 15.70 1.02 -37.49
C GLU A 468 15.57 0.99 -39.03
N THR A 469 15.67 -0.20 -39.64
CA THR A 469 15.52 -0.34 -41.10
C THR A 469 14.07 -0.18 -41.57
N SER A 470 13.07 -0.53 -40.75
CA SER A 470 11.65 -0.32 -41.08
C SER A 470 11.22 1.13 -40.93
N TYR A 471 11.75 1.86 -39.94
CA TYR A 471 11.41 3.27 -39.74
C TYR A 471 12.07 4.20 -40.78
N LYS A 472 13.27 3.86 -41.29
CA LYS A 472 13.92 4.59 -42.40
C LYS A 472 13.33 4.29 -43.79
N LYS A 473 12.65 3.15 -43.99
CA LYS A 473 11.97 2.82 -45.27
C LYS A 473 10.62 3.52 -45.44
N SER A 474 9.89 3.78 -44.35
CA SER A 474 8.59 4.48 -44.39
C SER A 474 8.70 5.97 -44.78
N ARG A 475 9.80 6.65 -44.43
CA ARG A 475 10.00 8.07 -44.79
C ARG A 475 10.50 8.32 -46.22
N LYS A 476 10.97 7.29 -46.95
CA LYS A 476 11.42 7.44 -48.35
C LYS A 476 10.32 7.19 -49.41
N ASN A 477 9.18 6.62 -49.03
CA ASN A 477 8.10 6.29 -49.97
C ASN A 477 6.92 7.29 -50.02
N ASN A 478 7.02 8.43 -49.33
CA ASN A 478 6.01 9.52 -49.40
C ASN A 478 6.51 10.79 -50.11
N ARG A 479 7.48 10.67 -51.01
CA ARG A 479 7.72 11.64 -52.09
C ARG A 479 7.64 10.85 -53.40
N PHE A 480 6.71 11.23 -54.27
CA PHE A 480 6.20 10.47 -55.43
C PHE A 480 5.12 9.44 -55.11
N ARG A 481 3.94 9.94 -54.74
CA ARG A 481 2.70 9.68 -55.49
C ARG A 481 1.70 10.79 -55.25
#